data_AF-A0A8J6CDQ9-F1
#
_entry.id   AF-A0A8J6CDQ9-F1
#
_cell.length_a   1.000
_cell.length_b   1.000
_cell.length_c   1.000
_cell.angle_alpha   90.00
_cell.angle_beta   90.00
_cell.angle_gamma   90.00
#
_symmetry.space_group_name_H-M   'P 1'
#
loop_
_entity.id
_entity.type
_entity.pdbx_description
1 polymer ?
#
loop_
_entity_poly.entity_id
_entity_poly.type
_entity_poly.pdbx_seq_one_letter_code
_entity_poly.pdbx_strand_id
1 'polypeptide(L)'
;MAAPDDAPVAAMAESVLSSILARNERLGKTSRLLGRMCFVGQLPGQQQRQLLAWHKSAVAKLTTDAAPEGVTGLLLLYPAHFMHVIEAELSQLSDFAQQLVPLAAAGEMALEVRVLASTDDIPARLFPAWLSSTVGQHSGGSLRGEGVVHVPMPARIADAYTGVLKLGRALGSAKKADRDAMLNDLRIRHAAALPTQEVLAEVSQADDALAVDEFVDIFCRPIDIKLDREVVWPIETEIVY
;
A
#
# COMPACT_ATOMS: atom_id res chain seq x y z
N MET A 1 6.78 12.98 56.80
CA MET A 1 6.06 14.09 56.16
C MET A 1 6.41 14.01 54.69
N ALA A 2 5.52 13.40 53.90
CA ALA A 2 5.81 12.97 52.54
C ALA A 2 5.78 14.17 51.58
N ALA A 3 6.78 14.26 50.70
CA ALA A 3 6.79 15.18 49.57
C ALA A 3 5.70 14.76 48.56
N PRO A 4 5.04 15.69 47.86
CA PRO A 4 4.19 15.33 46.75
C PRO A 4 5.05 14.89 45.56
N ASP A 5 4.69 13.74 44.99
CA ASP A 5 5.16 13.21 43.71
C ASP A 5 4.85 14.23 42.60
N ASP A 6 5.88 14.92 42.11
CA ASP A 6 5.84 15.63 40.83
C ASP A 6 5.96 14.60 39.71
N ALA A 7 4.82 14.08 39.28
CA ALA A 7 4.72 13.33 38.03
C ALA A 7 4.99 14.29 36.86
N PRO A 8 5.87 13.93 35.89
CA PRO A 8 6.16 14.79 34.77
C PRO A 8 4.92 14.94 33.90
N VAL A 9 4.49 16.19 33.71
CA VAL A 9 3.43 16.58 32.77
C VAL A 9 3.95 16.41 31.33
N ALA A 10 4.04 15.17 30.89
CA ALA A 10 4.21 14.82 29.48
C ALA A 10 2.81 14.70 28.85
N ALA A 11 2.01 15.76 28.93
CA ALA A 11 0.81 15.87 28.11
C ALA A 11 1.27 16.22 26.69
N MET A 12 1.64 15.20 25.91
CA MET A 12 1.75 15.32 24.46
C MET A 12 0.48 16.01 23.97
N ALA A 13 0.62 17.15 23.29
CA ALA A 13 -0.52 17.87 22.74
C ALA A 13 -1.30 16.90 21.85
N GLU A 14 -2.47 16.46 22.31
CA GLU A 14 -3.33 15.57 21.54
C GLU A 14 -3.64 16.23 20.21
N SER A 15 -3.38 15.52 19.12
CA SER A 15 -3.65 16.00 17.77
C SER A 15 -5.12 16.39 17.62
N VAL A 16 -5.39 17.46 16.87
CA VAL A 16 -6.77 17.83 16.51
C VAL A 16 -7.46 16.67 15.79
N LEU A 17 -6.71 15.91 14.99
CA LEU A 17 -7.21 14.70 14.34
C LEU A 17 -7.58 13.63 15.37
N SER A 18 -6.74 13.36 16.38
CA SER A 18 -7.06 12.36 17.41
C SER A 18 -8.29 12.78 18.23
N SER A 19 -8.44 14.07 18.50
CA SER A 19 -9.65 14.62 19.14
C SER A 19 -10.91 14.42 18.28
N ILE A 20 -10.82 14.61 16.97
CA ILE A 20 -11.93 14.40 16.02
C ILE A 20 -12.26 12.91 15.90
N LEU A 21 -11.25 12.03 15.79
CA LEU A 21 -11.42 10.58 15.74
C LEU A 21 -12.06 10.05 17.03
N ALA A 22 -11.55 10.43 18.20
CA ALA A 22 -12.10 10.04 19.49
C ALA A 22 -13.53 10.59 19.72
N ARG A 23 -13.85 11.76 19.15
CA ARG A 23 -15.23 12.29 19.15
C ARG A 23 -16.12 11.48 18.23
N ASN A 24 -15.63 11.10 17.05
CA ASN A 24 -16.39 10.30 16.09
C ASN A 24 -16.67 8.89 16.64
N GLU A 25 -15.70 8.25 17.28
CA GLU A 25 -15.89 6.98 17.99
C GLU A 25 -16.95 7.10 19.11
N ARG A 26 -16.89 8.16 19.93
CA ARG A 26 -17.91 8.44 20.96
C ARG A 26 -19.31 8.64 20.38
N LEU A 27 -19.41 9.09 19.13
CA LEU A 27 -20.68 9.27 18.42
C LEU A 27 -21.11 8.01 17.64
N GLY A 28 -20.41 6.88 17.78
CA GLY A 28 -20.67 5.65 17.04
C GLY A 28 -20.37 5.76 15.54
N LYS A 29 -19.68 6.83 15.12
CA LYS A 29 -19.20 7.03 13.76
C LYS A 29 -17.75 6.57 13.73
N THR A 30 -17.47 5.34 13.35
CA THR A 30 -16.09 4.91 13.07
C THR A 30 -15.58 5.64 11.83
N SER A 31 -15.10 6.86 12.01
CA SER A 31 -14.40 7.63 10.98
C SER A 31 -12.99 7.10 10.84
N ARG A 32 -12.84 5.89 10.29
CA ARG A 32 -11.52 5.32 10.03
C ARG A 32 -10.99 5.93 8.74
N LEU A 33 -9.79 6.49 8.81
CA LEU A 33 -9.11 7.00 7.62
C LEU A 33 -8.75 5.81 6.75
N LEU A 34 -9.54 5.61 5.70
CA LEU A 34 -9.27 4.60 4.69
C LEU A 34 -8.24 5.17 3.72
N GLY A 35 -7.25 4.35 3.40
CA GLY A 35 -6.29 4.65 2.36
C GLY A 35 -6.26 3.56 1.29
N ARG A 36 -5.44 3.81 0.28
CA ARG A 36 -5.09 2.86 -0.77
C ARG A 36 -3.60 2.95 -1.06
N MET A 37 -2.93 1.81 -1.14
CA MET A 37 -1.55 1.72 -1.61
C MET A 37 -1.45 0.77 -2.81
N CYS A 38 -0.53 1.07 -3.71
CA CYS A 38 -0.21 0.25 -4.87
C CYS A 38 1.26 -0.15 -4.84
N PHE A 39 1.52 -1.45 -4.76
CA PHE A 39 2.86 -2.03 -4.79
C PHE A 39 3.11 -2.72 -6.12
N VAL A 40 4.35 -2.66 -6.60
CA VAL A 40 4.84 -3.48 -7.71
C VAL A 40 6.14 -4.15 -7.28
N GLY A 41 6.43 -5.32 -7.85
CA GLY A 41 7.74 -5.93 -7.66
C GLY A 41 7.99 -7.05 -8.65
N GLN A 42 9.23 -7.51 -8.67
CA GLN A 42 9.71 -8.59 -9.52
C GLN A 42 9.61 -9.93 -8.80
N LEU A 43 9.32 -10.99 -9.55
CA LEU A 43 9.26 -12.36 -9.06
C LEU A 43 10.51 -13.11 -9.53
N PRO A 44 11.36 -13.61 -8.61
CA PRO A 44 12.52 -14.43 -8.97
C PRO A 44 12.07 -15.84 -9.38
N GLY A 45 11.72 -16.01 -10.66
CA GLY A 45 11.28 -17.29 -11.22
C GLY A 45 9.82 -17.64 -10.88
N GLN A 46 9.51 -18.93 -10.72
CA GLN A 46 8.13 -19.42 -10.53
C GLN A 46 7.61 -19.31 -9.09
N GLN A 47 7.73 -18.11 -8.49
CA GLN A 47 7.37 -17.87 -7.09
C GLN A 47 5.94 -17.39 -6.84
N GLN A 48 5.12 -17.28 -7.89
CA GLN A 48 3.74 -16.76 -7.82
C GLN A 48 2.90 -17.44 -6.73
N ARG A 49 3.01 -18.77 -6.56
CA ARG A 49 2.25 -19.51 -5.55
C ARG A 49 2.70 -19.17 -4.13
N GLN A 50 4.01 -19.04 -3.91
CA GLN A 50 4.57 -18.71 -2.61
C GLN A 50 4.24 -17.26 -2.24
N LEU A 51 4.42 -16.33 -3.19
CA LEU A 51 4.02 -14.93 -3.01
C LEU A 51 2.53 -14.81 -2.69
N LEU A 52 1.66 -15.52 -3.42
CA LEU A 52 0.22 -15.53 -3.15
C LEU A 52 -0.11 -16.02 -1.74
N ALA A 53 0.53 -17.11 -1.29
CA ALA A 53 0.33 -17.65 0.05
C ALA A 53 0.80 -16.68 1.13
N TRP A 54 1.95 -16.04 0.91
CA TRP A 54 2.48 -15.00 1.80
C TRP A 54 1.52 -13.81 1.90
N HIS A 55 1.06 -13.25 0.77
CA HIS A 55 0.12 -12.12 0.75
C HIS A 55 -1.20 -12.48 1.47
N LYS A 56 -1.73 -13.68 1.24
CA LYS A 56 -2.94 -14.17 1.96
C LYS A 56 -2.72 -14.18 3.46
N SER A 57 -1.57 -14.67 3.92
CA SER A 57 -1.22 -14.69 5.34
C SER A 57 -1.06 -13.29 5.92
N ALA A 58 -0.35 -12.40 5.21
CA ALA A 58 -0.13 -11.01 5.63
C ALA A 58 -1.47 -10.25 5.76
N VAL A 59 -2.36 -10.38 4.77
CA VAL A 59 -3.69 -9.76 4.77
C VAL A 59 -4.58 -10.32 5.89
N ALA A 60 -4.52 -11.63 6.14
CA ALA A 60 -5.27 -12.24 7.24
C ALA A 60 -4.83 -11.70 8.61
N LYS A 61 -3.53 -11.46 8.83
CA LYS A 61 -3.01 -10.89 10.08
C LYS A 61 -3.50 -9.47 10.36
N LEU A 62 -3.79 -8.70 9.30
CA LEU A 62 -4.29 -7.33 9.43
C LEU A 62 -5.77 -7.26 9.78
N THR A 63 -6.51 -8.35 9.57
CA THR A 63 -7.92 -8.43 9.91
C THR A 63 -8.04 -8.83 11.38
N THR A 64 -8.47 -7.90 12.23
CA THR A 64 -8.60 -8.09 13.68
C THR A 64 -10.04 -7.84 14.12
N ASP A 65 -10.42 -8.29 15.31
CA ASP A 65 -11.75 -8.01 15.88
C ASP A 65 -12.00 -6.50 16.02
N ALA A 66 -10.93 -5.71 16.21
CA ALA A 66 -10.99 -4.25 16.22
C ALA A 66 -11.19 -3.66 14.82
N ALA A 67 -10.79 -4.35 13.75
CA ALA A 67 -10.90 -3.92 12.35
C ALA A 67 -11.79 -4.85 11.50
N PRO A 68 -13.11 -4.96 11.78
CA PRO A 68 -13.98 -5.96 11.15
C PRO A 68 -14.23 -5.73 9.66
N GLU A 69 -14.12 -4.48 9.17
CA GLU A 69 -14.21 -4.18 7.73
C GLU A 69 -13.02 -4.75 6.94
N GLY A 70 -11.93 -5.08 7.65
CA GLY A 70 -10.77 -5.78 7.11
C GLY A 70 -10.05 -5.04 5.98
N VAL A 71 -9.34 -5.82 5.19
CA VAL A 71 -8.53 -5.37 4.05
C VAL A 71 -9.21 -5.81 2.76
N THR A 72 -9.31 -4.89 1.80
CA THR A 72 -9.78 -5.16 0.44
C THR A 72 -8.69 -4.85 -0.57
N GLY A 73 -8.80 -5.34 -1.81
CA GLY A 73 -7.76 -5.10 -2.80
C GLY A 73 -7.75 -6.10 -3.94
N LEU A 74 -6.75 -5.97 -4.81
CA LEU A 74 -6.48 -6.87 -5.92
C LEU A 74 -4.98 -7.12 -6.07
N LEU A 75 -4.60 -8.39 -6.01
CA LEU A 75 -3.27 -8.88 -6.35
C LEU A 75 -3.27 -9.48 -7.75
N LEU A 76 -2.49 -8.90 -8.65
CA LEU A 76 -2.24 -9.41 -10.00
C LEU A 76 -0.87 -10.06 -10.05
N LEU A 77 -0.84 -11.35 -10.41
CA LEU A 77 0.39 -12.13 -10.53
C LEU A 77 0.72 -12.35 -12.00
N TYR A 78 1.82 -11.77 -12.44
CA TYR A 78 2.42 -11.96 -13.77
C TYR A 78 3.55 -12.98 -13.66
N PRO A 79 4.01 -13.59 -14.75
CA PRO A 79 5.07 -14.58 -14.74
C PRO A 79 6.36 -14.15 -14.04
N ALA A 80 6.76 -12.89 -14.21
CA ALA A 80 7.99 -12.34 -13.63
C ALA A 80 7.77 -11.12 -12.72
N HIS A 81 6.52 -10.70 -12.52
CA HIS A 81 6.19 -9.49 -11.76
C HIS A 81 4.89 -9.68 -10.99
N PHE A 82 4.64 -8.83 -10.00
CA PHE A 82 3.33 -8.70 -9.38
C PHE A 82 2.96 -7.23 -9.23
N MET A 83 1.66 -6.98 -9.13
CA MET A 83 1.12 -5.68 -8.77
C MET A 83 0.02 -5.89 -7.73
N HIS A 84 0.06 -5.16 -6.63
CA HIS A 84 -0.87 -5.31 -5.53
C HIS A 84 -1.46 -3.95 -5.14
N VAL A 85 -2.76 -3.79 -5.35
CA VAL A 85 -3.50 -2.65 -4.81
C VAL A 85 -4.24 -3.11 -3.56
N ILE A 86 -4.00 -2.43 -2.44
CA ILE A 86 -4.59 -2.74 -1.14
C ILE A 86 -5.33 -1.50 -0.62
N GLU A 87 -6.50 -1.72 -0.03
CA GLU A 87 -7.34 -0.71 0.61
C GLU A 87 -7.61 -1.14 2.05
N ALA A 88 -7.26 -0.29 3.01
CA ALA A 88 -7.39 -0.57 4.43
C ALA A 88 -7.33 0.73 5.23
N GLU A 89 -7.42 0.64 6.55
CA GLU A 89 -7.08 1.77 7.42
C GLU A 89 -5.59 2.11 7.28
N LEU A 90 -5.21 3.39 7.43
CA LEU A 90 -3.81 3.84 7.28
C LEU A 90 -2.83 3.05 8.17
N SER A 91 -3.23 2.70 9.39
CA SER A 91 -2.45 1.86 10.31
C SER A 91 -2.15 0.48 9.69
N GLN A 92 -3.18 -0.19 9.15
CA GLN A 92 -3.05 -1.48 8.48
C GLN A 92 -2.22 -1.40 7.20
N LEU A 93 -2.29 -0.30 6.45
CA LEU A 93 -1.46 -0.07 5.26
C LEU A 93 0.01 0.09 5.62
N SER A 94 0.31 0.85 6.68
CA SER A 94 1.66 0.99 7.23
C SER A 94 2.21 -0.36 7.71
N ASP A 95 1.41 -1.13 8.46
CA ASP A 95 1.79 -2.48 8.92
C ASP A 95 2.02 -3.45 7.75
N PHE A 96 1.24 -3.33 6.68
CA PHE A 96 1.46 -4.13 5.46
C PHE A 96 2.76 -3.76 4.76
N ALA A 97 3.04 -2.46 4.59
CA ALA A 97 4.28 -1.98 3.98
C ALA A 97 5.51 -2.43 4.79
N GLN A 98 5.45 -2.35 6.12
CA GLN A 98 6.50 -2.85 7.02
C GLN A 98 6.74 -4.36 6.88
N GLN A 99 5.68 -5.15 6.67
CA GLN A 99 5.81 -6.59 6.40
C GLN A 99 6.47 -6.90 5.05
N LEU A 100 6.35 -6.02 4.05
CA LEU A 100 6.98 -6.18 2.74
C LEU A 100 8.49 -5.92 2.76
N VAL A 101 8.99 -5.09 3.67
CA VAL A 101 10.44 -4.78 3.79
C VAL A 101 11.30 -6.04 3.96
N PRO A 102 11.07 -6.94 4.94
CA PRO A 102 11.89 -8.14 5.08
C PRO A 102 11.68 -9.13 3.92
N LEU A 103 10.51 -9.13 3.28
CA LEU A 103 10.24 -9.95 2.09
C LEU A 103 11.12 -9.51 0.91
N ALA A 104 11.18 -8.20 0.65
CA ALA A 104 11.99 -7.61 -0.40
C ALA A 104 13.48 -7.77 -0.12
N ALA A 105 13.91 -7.58 1.13
CA ALA A 105 15.30 -7.73 1.55
C ALA A 105 15.82 -9.18 1.42
N ALA A 106 14.97 -10.19 1.68
CA ALA A 106 15.34 -11.59 1.50
C ALA A 106 15.54 -11.95 0.02
N GLY A 107 14.80 -11.29 -0.89
CA GLY A 107 14.90 -11.50 -2.34
C GLY A 107 14.48 -12.88 -2.84
N GLU A 108 13.93 -13.74 -1.98
CA GLU A 108 13.54 -15.11 -2.33
C GLU A 108 12.19 -15.19 -3.06
N MET A 109 11.26 -14.30 -2.71
CA MET A 109 9.89 -14.30 -3.23
C MET A 109 9.54 -13.03 -4.01
N ALA A 110 10.18 -11.90 -3.68
CA ALA A 110 9.95 -10.61 -4.30
C ALA A 110 11.26 -9.82 -4.33
N LEU A 111 11.55 -9.17 -5.46
CA LEU A 111 12.69 -8.28 -5.68
C LEU A 111 12.18 -6.90 -6.12
N GLU A 112 12.97 -5.85 -5.92
CA GLU A 112 12.67 -4.49 -6.41
C GLU A 112 11.23 -4.05 -6.10
N VAL A 113 10.80 -4.23 -4.84
CA VAL A 113 9.43 -3.89 -4.42
C VAL A 113 9.33 -2.38 -4.25
N ARG A 114 8.49 -1.73 -5.06
CA ARG A 114 8.27 -0.28 -5.07
C ARG A 114 6.82 0.10 -4.78
N VAL A 115 6.64 1.28 -4.20
CA VAL A 115 5.34 1.89 -3.94
C VAL A 115 5.00 2.84 -5.10
N LEU A 116 4.08 2.43 -5.96
CA LEU A 116 3.66 3.21 -7.14
C LEU A 116 2.71 4.36 -6.79
N ALA A 117 1.88 4.16 -5.76
CA ALA A 117 0.93 5.16 -5.30
C ALA A 117 0.56 4.91 -3.84
N SER A 118 0.41 5.99 -3.07
CA SER A 118 -0.25 6.02 -1.77
C SER A 118 -1.32 7.11 -1.82
N THR A 119 -2.54 6.78 -1.40
CA THR A 119 -3.67 7.71 -1.40
C THR A 119 -4.40 7.59 -0.08
N ASP A 120 -4.42 8.66 0.68
CA ASP A 120 -5.09 8.72 1.98
C ASP A 120 -6.51 9.31 1.82
N ASP A 121 -7.36 9.06 2.81
CA ASP A 121 -8.73 9.57 2.89
C ASP A 121 -9.58 9.25 1.65
N ILE A 122 -9.54 7.99 1.20
CA ILE A 122 -10.38 7.56 0.07
C ILE A 122 -11.86 7.56 0.47
N PRO A 123 -12.78 8.05 -0.38
CA PRO A 123 -14.19 8.20 -0.03
C PRO A 123 -14.94 6.87 0.10
N ALA A 124 -14.45 5.82 -0.60
CA ALA A 124 -15.00 4.48 -0.56
C ALA A 124 -13.98 3.46 -1.09
N ARG A 125 -14.12 2.21 -0.64
CA ARG A 125 -13.41 1.05 -1.18
C ARG A 125 -13.90 0.74 -2.60
N LEU A 126 -12.98 0.44 -3.50
CA LEU A 126 -13.31 -0.01 -4.86
C LEU A 126 -13.50 -1.53 -4.92
N PHE A 127 -12.73 -2.27 -4.12
CA PHE A 127 -12.74 -3.72 -4.17
C PHE A 127 -13.72 -4.29 -3.12
N PRO A 128 -14.61 -5.22 -3.50
CA PRO A 128 -15.60 -5.77 -2.59
C PRO A 128 -15.02 -6.77 -1.58
N ALA A 129 -13.79 -7.24 -1.81
CA ALA A 129 -13.02 -8.14 -0.97
C ALA A 129 -11.55 -8.03 -1.36
N TRP A 130 -10.65 -8.71 -0.65
CA TRP A 130 -9.30 -8.96 -1.14
C TRP A 130 -9.32 -10.08 -2.19
N LEU A 131 -8.92 -9.75 -3.42
CA LEU A 131 -8.99 -10.62 -4.59
C LEU A 131 -7.59 -10.90 -5.15
N SER A 132 -7.42 -12.02 -5.84
CA SER A 132 -6.17 -12.34 -6.52
C SER A 132 -6.44 -12.99 -7.88
N SER A 133 -5.63 -12.68 -8.90
CA SER A 133 -5.68 -13.37 -10.18
C SER A 133 -4.29 -13.50 -10.82
N THR A 134 -4.10 -14.56 -11.60
CA THR A 134 -2.90 -14.79 -12.40
C THR A 134 -3.13 -14.33 -13.83
N VAL A 135 -2.25 -13.46 -14.31
CA VAL A 135 -2.25 -12.94 -15.67
C VAL A 135 -1.20 -13.72 -16.47
N GLY A 136 -1.61 -14.69 -17.29
CA GLY A 136 -0.70 -15.53 -18.08
C GLY A 136 0.15 -14.75 -19.10
N GLN A 137 1.11 -15.37 -19.79
CA GLN A 137 1.73 -14.81 -21.02
C GLN A 137 0.84 -15.12 -22.23
N HIS A 138 0.88 -14.26 -23.25
CA HIS A 138 0.62 -14.70 -24.63
C HIS A 138 1.94 -14.58 -25.37
N SER A 139 2.35 -15.64 -26.07
CA SER A 139 3.46 -15.62 -27.03
C SER A 139 3.08 -14.87 -28.33
N GLY A 140 2.34 -13.77 -28.20
CA GLY A 140 1.65 -13.11 -29.31
C GLY A 140 1.90 -11.62 -29.27
N GLY A 141 2.93 -11.19 -30.01
CA GLY A 141 3.14 -9.80 -30.36
C GLY A 141 4.06 -9.06 -29.40
N SER A 142 5.37 -9.27 -29.56
CA SER A 142 6.29 -8.15 -29.45
C SER A 142 5.80 -7.10 -30.45
N LEU A 143 5.01 -6.12 -30.02
CA LEU A 143 4.78 -4.88 -30.76
C LEU A 143 6.07 -4.04 -30.70
N ARG A 144 7.15 -4.62 -31.22
CA ARG A 144 8.26 -3.85 -31.79
C ARG A 144 7.78 -3.38 -33.13
N GLY A 145 7.16 -2.21 -33.15
CA GLY A 145 6.77 -1.55 -34.39
C GLY A 145 5.48 -0.78 -34.22
N GLU A 146 5.59 0.47 -33.80
CA GLU A 146 4.96 1.64 -34.41
C GLU A 146 5.21 2.83 -33.49
N GLY A 147 6.12 3.73 -33.89
CA GLY A 147 6.43 5.02 -33.25
C GLY A 147 6.62 4.98 -31.73
N VAL A 148 7.86 4.98 -31.26
CA VAL A 148 8.15 5.17 -29.82
C VAL A 148 7.71 6.58 -29.42
N VAL A 149 6.44 6.73 -29.06
CA VAL A 149 5.98 7.88 -28.30
C VAL A 149 6.65 7.72 -26.95
N HIS A 150 7.60 8.60 -26.67
CA HIS A 150 8.26 8.64 -25.38
C HIS A 150 7.24 9.10 -24.33
N VAL A 151 6.51 8.14 -23.76
CA VAL A 151 5.61 8.38 -22.62
C VAL A 151 6.49 8.51 -21.37
N PRO A 152 6.44 9.66 -20.65
CA PRO A 152 7.19 9.85 -19.41
C PRO A 152 6.85 8.79 -18.36
N MET A 153 7.83 8.43 -17.53
CA MET A 153 7.65 7.39 -16.51
C MET A 153 6.49 7.67 -15.53
N PRO A 154 6.29 8.90 -15.02
CA PRO A 154 5.14 9.20 -14.16
C PRO A 154 3.80 8.93 -14.83
N ALA A 155 3.69 9.16 -16.15
CA ALA A 155 2.47 8.86 -16.90
C ALA A 155 2.25 7.34 -17.02
N ARG A 156 3.31 6.55 -17.22
CA ARG A 156 3.24 5.08 -17.23
C ARG A 156 2.78 4.52 -15.88
N ILE A 157 3.31 5.06 -14.78
CA ILE A 157 2.89 4.70 -13.41
C ILE A 157 1.42 5.03 -13.20
N ALA A 158 1.00 6.25 -13.57
CA ALA A 158 -0.38 6.70 -13.45
C ALA A 158 -1.34 5.84 -14.27
N ASP A 159 -0.97 5.48 -15.50
CA ASP A 159 -1.78 4.63 -16.39
C ASP A 159 -1.92 3.21 -15.83
N ALA A 160 -0.82 2.61 -15.35
CA ALA A 160 -0.85 1.29 -14.73
C ALA A 160 -1.76 1.27 -13.49
N TYR A 161 -1.58 2.23 -12.58
CA TYR A 161 -2.40 2.36 -11.38
C TYR A 161 -3.88 2.61 -11.73
N THR A 162 -4.16 3.56 -12.61
CA THR A 162 -5.52 3.90 -13.04
C THR A 162 -6.22 2.74 -13.73
N GLY A 163 -5.50 1.94 -14.52
CA GLY A 163 -6.01 0.72 -15.13
C GLY A 163 -6.55 -0.26 -14.08
N VAL A 164 -5.78 -0.50 -13.02
CA VAL A 164 -6.21 -1.37 -11.91
C VAL A 164 -7.39 -0.76 -11.12
N LEU A 165 -7.45 0.56 -10.95
CA LEU A 165 -8.62 1.20 -10.32
C LEU A 165 -9.90 1.06 -11.16
N LYS A 166 -9.80 1.20 -12.48
CA LYS A 166 -10.92 0.94 -13.41
C LYS A 166 -11.41 -0.50 -13.31
N LEU A 167 -10.48 -1.45 -13.19
CA LEU A 167 -10.80 -2.86 -12.97
C LEU A 167 -11.48 -3.07 -11.60
N GLY A 168 -10.96 -2.44 -10.55
CA GLY A 168 -11.57 -2.46 -9.21
C GLY A 168 -13.02 -1.99 -9.22
N ARG A 169 -13.30 -0.87 -9.90
CA ARG A 169 -14.67 -0.36 -10.07
C ARG A 169 -15.59 -1.33 -10.81
N ALA A 170 -15.10 -1.94 -11.89
CA ALA A 170 -15.85 -2.94 -12.64
C ALA A 170 -16.18 -4.16 -11.77
N LEU A 171 -15.19 -4.68 -11.04
CA LEU A 171 -15.36 -5.79 -10.10
C LEU A 171 -16.32 -5.43 -8.97
N GLY A 172 -16.19 -4.26 -8.36
CA GLY A 172 -17.07 -3.79 -7.28
C GLY A 172 -18.54 -3.70 -7.68
N SER A 173 -18.81 -3.38 -8.96
CA SER A 173 -20.18 -3.32 -9.49
C SER A 173 -20.77 -4.67 -9.91
N ALA A 174 -19.95 -5.71 -10.04
CA ALA A 174 -20.35 -7.01 -10.56
C ALA A 174 -20.86 -7.96 -9.47
N LYS A 175 -21.82 -8.84 -9.84
CA LYS A 175 -22.30 -9.91 -8.96
C LYS A 175 -21.18 -10.92 -8.69
N LYS A 176 -21.27 -11.66 -7.59
CA LYS A 176 -20.21 -12.59 -7.16
C LYS A 176 -19.81 -13.61 -8.24
N ALA A 177 -20.78 -14.27 -8.88
CA ALA A 177 -20.50 -15.25 -9.94
C ALA A 177 -19.82 -14.60 -11.16
N ASP A 178 -20.25 -13.39 -11.54
CA ASP A 178 -19.66 -12.66 -12.66
C ASP A 178 -18.24 -12.19 -12.32
N ARG A 179 -17.98 -11.80 -11.07
CA ARG A 179 -16.63 -11.43 -10.60
C ARG A 179 -15.64 -12.58 -10.73
N ASP A 180 -16.00 -13.78 -10.30
CA ASP A 180 -15.12 -14.94 -10.40
C ASP A 180 -14.82 -15.27 -11.88
N ALA A 181 -15.83 -15.16 -12.74
CA ALA A 181 -15.66 -15.31 -14.19
C ALA A 181 -14.77 -14.19 -14.79
N MET A 182 -14.94 -12.94 -14.37
CA MET A 182 -14.09 -11.81 -14.77
C MET A 182 -12.64 -12.02 -14.33
N LEU A 183 -12.40 -12.50 -13.11
CA LEU A 183 -11.06 -12.77 -12.58
C LEU A 183 -10.34 -13.88 -13.35
N ASN A 184 -11.07 -14.91 -13.80
CA ASN A 184 -10.52 -15.99 -14.63
C ASN A 184 -10.17 -15.52 -16.05
N ASP A 185 -10.96 -14.60 -16.61
CA ASP A 185 -10.82 -14.13 -17.99
C ASP A 185 -10.38 -12.66 -18.07
N LEU A 186 -9.59 -12.19 -17.10
CA LEU A 186 -9.18 -10.77 -16.98
C LEU A 186 -8.59 -10.24 -18.30
N ARG A 187 -7.77 -11.04 -18.97
CA ARG A 187 -7.15 -10.63 -20.23
C ARG A 187 -8.15 -10.56 -21.40
N ILE A 188 -9.18 -11.38 -21.42
CA ILE A 188 -10.17 -11.37 -22.51
C ILE A 188 -11.11 -10.19 -22.33
N ARG A 189 -11.55 -9.92 -21.10
CA ARG A 189 -12.57 -8.89 -20.82
C ARG A 189 -11.98 -7.51 -20.54
N HIS A 190 -10.75 -7.44 -20.04
CA HIS A 190 -10.14 -6.21 -19.50
C HIS A 190 -8.68 -6.01 -19.92
N ALA A 191 -8.24 -6.54 -21.07
CA ALA A 191 -6.87 -6.33 -21.58
C ALA A 191 -6.42 -4.86 -21.55
N ALA A 192 -7.29 -3.94 -21.96
CA ALA A 192 -6.96 -2.51 -22.03
C ALA A 192 -6.73 -1.85 -20.66
N ALA A 193 -7.23 -2.44 -19.58
CA ALA A 193 -7.07 -1.91 -18.22
C ALA A 193 -5.91 -2.58 -17.45
N LEU A 194 -5.35 -3.67 -17.98
CA LEU A 194 -4.24 -4.37 -17.34
C LEU A 194 -2.91 -3.80 -17.82
N PRO A 195 -1.98 -3.47 -16.91
CA PRO A 195 -0.62 -3.18 -17.33
C PRO A 195 0.01 -4.43 -17.97
N THR A 196 0.87 -4.24 -18.96
CA THR A 196 1.64 -5.34 -19.54
C THR A 196 2.82 -5.71 -18.64
N GLN A 197 3.43 -6.87 -18.86
CA GLN A 197 4.59 -7.26 -18.07
C GLN A 197 5.79 -6.35 -18.32
N GLU A 198 5.93 -5.81 -19.54
CA GLU A 198 6.97 -4.84 -19.89
C GLU A 198 6.80 -3.54 -19.11
N VAL A 199 5.56 -3.04 -19.02
CA VAL A 199 5.26 -1.85 -18.20
C VAL A 199 5.59 -2.12 -16.73
N LEU A 200 5.21 -3.29 -16.19
CA LEU A 200 5.55 -3.65 -14.82
C LEU A 200 7.06 -3.75 -14.57
N ALA A 201 7.81 -4.26 -15.54
CA ALA A 201 9.27 -4.31 -15.47
C ALA A 201 9.88 -2.90 -15.42
N GLU A 202 9.44 -2.01 -16.31
CA GLU A 202 9.87 -0.61 -16.35
C GLU A 202 9.56 0.13 -15.04
N VAL A 203 8.33 0.05 -14.54
CA VAL A 203 7.94 0.79 -13.31
C VAL A 203 8.54 0.19 -12.05
N SER A 204 8.84 -1.11 -12.02
CA SER A 204 9.52 -1.74 -10.87
C SER A 204 10.98 -1.29 -10.70
N GLN A 205 11.58 -0.70 -11.73
CA GLN A 205 12.95 -0.19 -11.72
C GLN A 205 13.01 1.35 -11.83
N ALA A 206 11.84 2.01 -11.82
CA ALA A 206 11.73 3.45 -12.05
C ALA A 206 12.01 4.25 -10.78
N ASP A 207 13.03 5.11 -10.80
CA ASP A 207 13.41 5.97 -9.67
C ASP A 207 12.33 6.98 -9.27
N ASP A 208 11.34 7.20 -10.14
CA ASP A 208 10.12 7.98 -9.82
C ASP A 208 9.23 7.30 -8.77
N ALA A 209 9.42 6.01 -8.48
CA ALA A 209 8.73 5.27 -7.44
C ALA A 209 9.72 4.86 -6.34
N LEU A 210 9.34 5.08 -5.08
CA LEU A 210 10.16 4.75 -3.92
C LEU A 210 10.24 3.24 -3.71
N ALA A 211 11.42 2.76 -3.32
CA ALA A 211 11.54 1.42 -2.78
C ALA A 211 10.72 1.29 -1.48
N VAL A 212 10.23 0.09 -1.18
CA VAL A 212 9.31 -0.11 -0.05
C VAL A 212 9.94 0.23 1.30
N ASP A 213 11.24 -0.02 1.46
CA ASP A 213 12.02 0.32 2.65
C ASP A 213 12.21 1.83 2.79
N GLU A 214 12.53 2.54 1.71
CA GLU A 214 12.59 4.00 1.67
C GLU A 214 11.23 4.62 2.00
N PHE A 215 10.15 4.09 1.42
CA PHE A 215 8.79 4.54 1.72
C PHE A 215 8.46 4.37 3.20
N VAL A 216 8.77 3.21 3.78
CA VAL A 216 8.53 2.94 5.21
C VAL A 216 9.36 3.87 6.09
N ASP A 217 10.62 4.14 5.73
CA ASP A 217 11.48 5.05 6.48
C ASP A 217 10.94 6.48 6.49
N ILE A 218 10.47 6.97 5.34
CA ILE A 218 9.98 8.35 5.18
C ILE A 218 8.59 8.54 5.79
N PHE A 219 7.66 7.60 5.55
CA PHE A 219 6.23 7.82 5.82
C PHE A 219 5.67 6.99 6.97
N CYS A 220 6.30 5.88 7.34
CA CYS A 220 5.75 4.96 8.34
C CYS A 220 6.49 5.02 9.69
N ARG A 221 7.71 5.57 9.73
CA ARG A 221 8.45 5.75 10.99
C ARG A 221 8.03 7.04 11.71
N PRO A 222 7.95 7.02 13.06
CA PRO A 222 7.73 8.23 13.83
C PRO A 222 8.82 9.27 13.54
N ILE A 223 8.42 10.52 13.32
CA ILE A 223 9.36 11.63 13.15
C ILE A 223 9.93 11.99 14.52
N ASP A 224 11.22 11.71 14.73
CA ASP A 224 11.97 12.13 15.91
C ASP A 224 12.51 13.56 15.71
N ILE A 225 11.69 14.57 16.01
CA ILE A 225 12.12 15.97 15.94
C ILE A 225 12.90 16.29 17.21
N LYS A 226 14.23 16.25 17.13
CA LYS A 226 15.10 16.76 18.19
C LYS A 226 15.25 18.27 18.05
N LEU A 227 14.93 19.01 19.10
CA LEU A 227 15.13 20.46 19.12
C LEU A 227 16.61 20.77 19.39
N ASP A 228 17.17 21.79 18.73
CA ASP A 228 18.58 22.17 18.92
C ASP A 228 18.94 22.39 20.39
N ARG A 229 18.02 22.97 21.18
CA ARG A 229 18.15 23.19 22.64
C ARG A 229 18.31 21.90 23.46
N GLU A 230 17.89 20.75 22.94
CA GLU A 230 18.03 19.43 23.57
C GLU A 230 19.40 18.79 23.27
N VAL A 231 20.17 19.38 22.34
CA VAL A 231 21.49 18.91 21.91
C VAL A 231 22.62 19.82 22.44
N VAL A 232 22.29 20.98 23.03
CA VAL A 232 23.28 21.87 23.62
C VAL A 232 23.54 21.50 25.08
N TRP A 233 24.82 21.38 25.43
CA TRP A 233 25.27 21.33 26.81
C TRP A 233 25.83 22.70 27.23
N PRO A 234 25.54 23.20 28.45
CA PRO A 234 24.66 22.62 29.45
C PRO A 234 23.18 22.77 29.09
N ILE A 235 22.36 21.82 29.55
CA ILE A 235 20.90 21.93 29.46
C ILE A 235 20.47 23.26 30.10
N GLU A 236 19.77 24.09 29.33
CA GLU A 236 19.19 25.32 29.84
C GLU A 236 18.15 24.98 30.92
N THR A 237 18.41 25.44 32.14
CA THR A 237 17.46 25.30 33.26
C THR A 237 16.33 26.32 33.11
N GLU A 238 15.09 25.91 33.35
CA GLU A 238 13.96 26.83 33.41
C GLU A 238 14.21 27.99 34.37
N ILE A 239 13.98 29.21 33.89
CA ILE A 239 14.11 30.42 34.70
C ILE A 239 12.91 30.46 35.65
N VAL A 240 13.14 30.17 36.92
CA VAL A 240 12.14 30.33 37.98
C VAL A 240 11.99 31.83 38.26
N TYR A 241 10.78 32.36 38.05
CA TYR A 241 10.37 33.72 38.45
C TYR A 241 9.69 33.72 39.82
#